data_AF-A0A4P7W4N1-F1
#
_entry.id   AF-A0A4P7W4N1-F1
#
_cell.length_a   1.000
_cell.length_b   1.000
_cell.length_c   1.000
_cell.angle_alpha   90.00
_cell.angle_beta   90.00
_cell.angle_gamma   90.00
#
_symmetry.space_group_name_H-M   'P 1'
#
loop_
_entity.id
_entity.type
_entity.pdbx_description
1 polymer ?
#
loop_
_entity_poly.entity_id
_entity_poly.type
_entity_poly.pdbx_seq_one_letter_code
_entity_poly.pdbx_strand_id
1 'polypeptide(L)'
;MSSNNKTIIIRLRVDEATAKAIRTKANSHFNGNISACIRCATLQYDGEATPSSANSEIPALLTAILRQLKKIGTNVNQTTHQINERMKVSPYGLSASDIQPFVFFRNDLSAIWVHLNQIKIKERL
;
A
#
# COMPACT_ATOMS: atom_id res chain seq x y z
N MET A 1 10.16 34.03 8.08
CA MET A 1 8.81 34.10 8.66
C MET A 1 8.78 33.17 9.86
N SER A 2 8.68 33.70 11.08
CA SER A 2 8.56 32.87 12.30
C SER A 2 7.13 32.37 12.40
N SER A 3 6.90 31.05 12.36
CA SER A 3 5.54 30.52 12.55
C SER A 3 5.12 30.72 14.00
N ASN A 4 4.04 31.48 14.22
CA ASN A 4 3.43 31.64 15.54
C ASN A 4 2.71 30.34 15.94
N ASN A 5 3.46 29.32 16.34
CA ASN A 5 2.91 28.06 16.82
C ASN A 5 2.31 28.27 18.22
N LYS A 6 1.02 28.64 18.28
CA LYS A 6 0.27 28.70 19.54
C LYS A 6 0.13 27.29 20.10
N THR A 7 0.74 27.03 21.25
CA THR A 7 0.59 25.76 21.97
C THR A 7 -0.68 25.81 22.81
N ILE A 8 -1.61 24.87 22.58
CA ILE A 8 -2.84 24.71 23.36
C ILE A 8 -2.68 23.46 24.24
N ILE A 9 -2.97 23.59 25.53
CA ILE A 9 -2.91 22.48 26.50
C ILE A 9 -4.34 22.03 26.81
N ILE A 10 -4.64 20.76 26.53
CA ILE A 10 -5.93 20.13 26.83
C ILE A 10 -5.69 19.07 27.91
N ARG A 11 -6.45 19.16 29.02
CA ARG A 11 -6.41 18.17 30.11
C ARG A 11 -7.56 17.19 29.94
N LEU A 12 -7.25 15.90 29.92
CA LEU A 12 -8.22 14.82 29.75
C LEU A 12 -8.19 13.93 31.00
N ARG A 13 -9.37 13.53 31.48
CA ARG A 13 -9.51 12.48 32.50
C ARG A 13 -10.00 11.22 31.81
N VAL A 14 -9.35 10.10 32.10
CA VAL A 14 -9.68 8.77 31.58
C VAL A 14 -9.57 7.77 32.72
N ASP A 15 -10.23 6.63 32.59
CA ASP A 15 -10.08 5.52 33.53
C ASP A 15 -8.69 4.87 33.41
N GLU A 16 -8.33 4.06 34.41
CA GLU A 16 -7.00 3.43 34.49
C GLU A 16 -6.73 2.46 33.33
N ALA A 17 -7.74 1.72 32.86
CA ALA A 17 -7.57 0.78 31.77
C ALA A 17 -7.26 1.53 30.46
N THR A 18 -7.99 2.60 30.18
CA THR A 18 -7.74 3.49 29.04
C THR A 18 -6.37 4.17 29.16
N ALA A 19 -6.00 4.67 30.34
CA ALA A 19 -4.69 5.29 30.57
C ALA A 19 -3.54 4.31 30.28
N LYS A 20 -3.67 3.05 30.72
CA LYS A 20 -2.69 1.99 30.46
C LYS A 20 -2.59 1.68 28.97
N ALA A 21 -3.72 1.56 28.27
CA ALA A 21 -3.74 1.32 26.82
C ALA A 21 -3.04 2.45 26.04
N ILE A 22 -3.32 3.71 26.39
CA ILE A 22 -2.66 4.88 25.79
C ILE A 22 -1.15 4.83 26.01
N ARG A 23 -0.71 4.57 27.25
CA ARG A 23 0.73 4.48 27.58
C ARG A 23 1.42 3.37 26.81
N THR A 24 0.83 2.18 26.73
CA THR A 24 1.40 1.06 25.98
C THR A 24 1.58 1.43 24.51
N LYS A 25 0.55 2.01 23.87
CA LYS A 25 0.62 2.42 22.46
C LYS A 25 1.66 3.53 22.23
N ALA A 26 1.75 4.48 23.16
CA ALA A 26 2.75 5.55 23.12
C ALA A 26 4.17 5.01 23.25
N ASN A 27 4.41 4.04 24.13
CA ASN A 27 5.72 3.39 24.29
C ASN A 27 6.13 2.64 23.01
N SER A 28 5.22 1.90 22.38
CA SER A 28 5.54 1.11 21.19
C SER A 28 5.81 1.94 19.94
N HIS A 29 5.07 3.03 19.72
CA HIS A 29 5.09 3.74 18.42
C HIS A 29 5.56 5.19 18.50
N PHE A 30 5.61 5.79 19.69
CA PHE A 30 5.88 7.21 19.87
C PHE A 30 6.99 7.48 20.91
N ASN A 31 7.81 6.47 21.21
CA ASN A 31 8.93 6.59 22.14
C ASN A 31 8.49 7.12 23.54
N GLY A 32 7.31 6.71 23.98
CA GLY A 32 6.69 7.15 25.23
C GLY A 32 5.98 8.51 25.17
N ASN A 33 5.98 9.20 24.03
CA ASN A 33 5.32 10.50 23.89
C ASN A 33 3.80 10.36 23.76
N ILE A 34 3.11 10.48 24.89
CA ILE A 34 1.65 10.38 24.97
C ILE A 34 0.96 11.46 24.13
N SER A 35 1.44 12.70 24.16
CA SER A 35 0.80 13.80 23.41
C SER A 35 0.89 13.59 21.90
N ALA A 36 1.99 13.02 21.40
CA ALA A 36 2.12 12.66 19.99
C ALA A 36 1.16 11.53 19.61
N CYS A 37 1.05 10.50 20.46
CA CYS A 37 0.09 9.41 20.28
C CYS A 37 -1.36 9.91 20.19
N ILE A 38 -1.77 10.79 21.12
CA ILE A 38 -3.14 11.34 21.14
C ILE A 38 -3.40 12.20 19.91
N ARG A 39 -2.48 13.12 19.55
CA ARG A 39 -2.64 13.95 18.34
C ARG A 39 -2.81 13.11 17.08
N CYS A 40 -2.02 12.05 16.93
CA CYS A 40 -2.10 11.15 15.79
C CYS A 40 -3.46 10.44 15.74
N ALA A 41 -3.95 9.95 16.89
CA ALA A 41 -5.25 9.32 16.98
C ALA A 41 -6.40 10.29 16.67
N THR A 42 -6.33 11.54 17.14
CA THR A 42 -7.33 12.57 16.86
C THR A 42 -7.37 12.97 15.38
N LEU A 43 -6.22 13.01 14.70
CA LEU A 43 -6.16 13.26 13.25
C LEU A 43 -6.76 12.13 12.41
N GLN A 44 -6.73 10.90 12.93
CA GLN A 44 -7.32 9.73 12.27
C GLN A 44 -8.79 9.49 12.67
N TYR A 45 -9.34 10.30 13.58
CA TYR A 45 -10.73 10.18 14.00
C TYR A 45 -11.64 10.85 12.97
N ASP A 46 -12.28 10.07 12.10
CA ASP A 46 -13.24 10.60 11.11
C ASP A 46 -14.69 10.69 11.63
N GLY A 47 -14.94 10.28 12.88
CA GLY A 47 -16.26 10.30 13.51
C GLY A 47 -17.14 9.10 13.21
N GLU A 48 -16.85 8.31 12.18
CA GLU A 48 -17.44 7.00 11.97
C GLU A 48 -16.75 5.98 12.88
N ALA A 49 -17.51 4.98 13.35
CA ALA A 49 -16.93 3.87 14.10
C ALA A 49 -15.77 3.29 13.29
N THR A 50 -14.56 3.29 13.86
CA THR A 50 -13.36 2.71 13.24
C THR A 50 -13.75 1.43 12.51
N PRO A 51 -13.60 1.35 11.18
CA PRO A 51 -13.93 0.12 10.48
C PRO A 51 -13.14 -0.99 11.16
N SER A 52 -13.86 -2.04 11.57
CA SER A 52 -13.29 -3.25 12.18
C SER A 52 -11.95 -3.57 11.51
N SER A 53 -10.90 -3.83 12.30
CA SER A 53 -9.57 -4.17 11.78
C SER A 53 -9.59 -5.37 10.79
N ALA A 54 -10.71 -6.11 10.76
CA ALA A 54 -11.05 -7.13 9.79
C ALA A 54 -11.10 -6.64 8.32
N ASN A 55 -11.26 -5.35 8.05
CA ASN A 55 -11.41 -4.83 6.68
C ASN A 55 -10.11 -4.30 6.05
N SER A 56 -8.94 -4.52 6.67
CA SER A 56 -7.65 -4.06 6.14
C SER A 56 -7.09 -4.95 5.01
N GLU A 57 -7.57 -6.18 4.88
CA GLU A 57 -6.99 -7.15 3.94
C GLU A 57 -7.43 -6.96 2.48
N ILE A 58 -8.70 -6.59 2.22
CA ILE A 58 -9.18 -6.36 0.85
C ILE A 58 -8.47 -5.14 0.22
N PRO A 59 -8.38 -3.96 0.89
CA PRO A 59 -7.61 -2.83 0.38
C PRO A 59 -6.13 -3.16 0.17
N ALA A 60 -5.53 -3.98 1.03
CA ALA A 60 -4.15 -4.44 0.86
C ALA A 60 -3.98 -5.34 -0.38
N LEU A 61 -4.91 -6.28 -0.61
CA LEU A 61 -4.92 -7.13 -1.80
C LEU A 61 -5.11 -6.31 -3.09
N LEU A 62 -6.02 -5.34 -3.08
CA LEU A 62 -6.21 -4.41 -4.21
C LEU A 62 -4.94 -3.60 -4.49
N THR A 63 -4.28 -3.09 -3.45
CA THR A 63 -3.01 -2.37 -3.58
C THR A 63 -1.90 -3.27 -4.16
N ALA A 64 -1.83 -4.52 -3.73
CA ALA A 64 -0.89 -5.50 -4.28
C ALA A 64 -1.15 -5.78 -5.77
N ILE A 65 -2.42 -5.94 -6.16
CA ILE A 65 -2.83 -6.09 -7.57
C ILE A 65 -2.40 -4.88 -8.40
N LEU A 66 -2.71 -3.66 -7.94
CA LEU A 66 -2.33 -2.42 -8.64
C LEU A 66 -0.80 -2.32 -8.84
N ARG A 67 -0.02 -2.72 -7.83
CA ARG A 67 1.44 -2.73 -7.93
C ARG A 67 1.94 -3.72 -8.99
N GLN A 68 1.36 -4.91 -9.05
CA GLN A 68 1.71 -5.92 -10.06
C GLN A 68 1.32 -5.46 -11.46
N LEU A 69 0.12 -4.89 -11.64
CA LEU A 69 -0.33 -4.33 -12.92
C LEU A 69 0.61 -3.22 -13.41
N LYS A 70 1.04 -2.33 -12.51
CA LYS A 70 2.02 -1.28 -12.85
C LYS A 70 3.35 -1.88 -13.30
N LYS A 71 3.88 -2.88 -12.59
CA LYS A 71 5.11 -3.58 -12.95
C LYS A 71 5.01 -4.22 -14.34
N ILE A 72 3.92 -4.95 -14.62
CA ILE A 72 3.66 -5.56 -15.92
C ILE A 72 3.65 -4.47 -17.01
N GLY A 73 2.88 -3.40 -16.82
CA GLY A 73 2.78 -2.31 -17.79
C GLY A 73 4.13 -1.66 -18.10
N THR A 74 4.94 -1.38 -17.07
CA THR A 74 6.29 -0.84 -17.26
C THR A 74 7.18 -1.80 -18.04
N ASN A 75 7.20 -3.08 -17.67
CA ASN A 75 8.06 -4.06 -18.32
C ASN A 75 7.65 -4.34 -19.78
N VAL A 76 6.33 -4.43 -20.05
CA VAL A 76 5.79 -4.56 -21.41
C VAL A 76 6.21 -3.37 -22.25
N ASN A 77 5.99 -2.14 -21.76
CA ASN A 77 6.34 -0.93 -22.49
C ASN A 77 7.84 -0.87 -22.81
N GLN A 78 8.68 -1.21 -21.84
CA GLN A 78 10.14 -1.24 -22.03
C GLN A 78 10.56 -2.29 -23.07
N THR A 79 9.99 -3.50 -23.00
CA THR A 79 10.30 -4.58 -23.94
C THR A 79 9.89 -4.20 -25.37
N THR A 80 8.67 -3.68 -25.55
CA THR A 80 8.16 -3.22 -26.85
C THR A 80 9.03 -2.08 -27.40
N HIS A 81 9.42 -1.12 -26.56
CA HIS A 81 10.31 -0.05 -26.98
C HIS A 81 11.66 -0.59 -27.46
N GLN A 82 12.28 -1.51 -26.71
CA GLN A 82 13.56 -2.12 -27.09
C GLN A 82 13.46 -2.89 -28.42
N ILE A 83 12.37 -3.65 -28.60
CA ILE A 83 12.08 -4.36 -29.84
C ILE A 83 11.96 -3.37 -31.02
N ASN A 84 11.23 -2.28 -30.84
CA ASN A 84 11.08 -1.25 -31.88
C ASN A 84 12.40 -0.60 -32.26
N GLU A 85 13.23 -0.23 -31.28
CA GLU A 85 14.57 0.33 -31.56
C GLU A 85 15.47 -0.67 -32.29
N ARG A 86 15.40 -1.96 -31.92
CA ARG A 86 16.17 -3.01 -32.59
C ARG A 86 15.71 -3.20 -34.04
N MET A 87 14.40 -3.18 -34.30
CA MET A 87 13.83 -3.31 -35.64
C MET A 87 14.14 -2.12 -36.56
N LYS A 88 14.31 -0.91 -36.02
CA LYS A 88 14.76 0.25 -36.82
C LYS A 88 16.14 0.02 -37.45
N VAL A 89 17.03 -0.66 -36.73
CA VAL A 89 18.40 -0.94 -37.18
C VAL A 89 18.46 -2.23 -38.00
N SER A 90 17.68 -3.24 -37.62
CA SER A 90 17.63 -4.53 -38.32
C SER A 90 16.19 -5.09 -38.31
N PRO A 91 15.41 -4.86 -39.38
CA PRO A 91 13.99 -5.24 -39.44
C PRO A 91 13.69 -6.73 -39.25
N TYR A 92 14.69 -7.59 -39.50
CA TYR A 92 14.58 -9.04 -39.35
C TYR A 92 15.46 -9.59 -38.21
N GLY A 93 16.04 -8.71 -37.39
CA GLY A 93 16.96 -9.08 -36.30
C GLY A 93 16.28 -9.55 -35.02
N LEU A 94 14.95 -9.72 -35.04
CA LEU A 94 14.17 -10.22 -33.91
C LEU A 94 14.47 -11.69 -33.65
N SER A 95 14.70 -12.02 -32.39
CA SER A 95 15.04 -13.35 -31.91
C SER A 95 14.09 -13.76 -30.80
N ALA A 96 14.00 -15.07 -30.55
CA ALA A 96 13.15 -15.60 -29.48
C ALA A 96 13.49 -15.01 -28.10
N SER A 97 14.75 -14.64 -27.85
CA SER A 97 15.19 -14.00 -26.62
C SER A 97 14.60 -12.60 -26.41
N ASP A 98 14.29 -11.87 -27.49
CA ASP A 98 13.65 -10.55 -27.37
C ASP A 98 12.20 -10.64 -26.90
N ILE A 99 11.56 -11.80 -27.13
CA ILE A 99 10.16 -12.07 -26.78
C ILE A 99 10.08 -12.82 -25.44
N GLN A 100 11.19 -13.39 -24.95
CA GLN A 100 11.26 -14.08 -23.67
C GLN A 100 10.69 -13.28 -22.48
N PRO A 101 10.84 -11.95 -22.38
CA PRO A 101 10.19 -11.15 -21.35
C PRO A 101 8.67 -11.31 -21.28
N PHE A 102 8.00 -11.55 -22.41
CA PHE A 102 6.56 -11.78 -22.46
C PHE A 102 6.12 -13.09 -21.79
N VAL A 103 7.00 -14.10 -21.77
CA VAL A 103 6.75 -15.36 -21.05
C VAL A 103 6.70 -15.10 -19.54
N PHE A 104 7.53 -14.18 -19.03
CA PHE A 104 7.51 -13.82 -17.60
C PHE A 104 6.25 -13.03 -17.20
N PHE A 105 5.60 -12.31 -18.12
CA PHE A 105 4.33 -11.63 -17.83
C PHE A 105 3.21 -12.60 -17.45
N ARG A 106 3.25 -13.84 -17.97
CA ARG A 106 2.31 -14.90 -17.57
C ARG A 106 2.37 -15.18 -16.07
N ASN A 107 3.58 -15.20 -15.50
CA ASN A 107 3.78 -15.47 -14.07
C ASN A 107 3.25 -14.30 -13.22
N ASP A 108 3.52 -13.06 -13.64
CA ASP A 108 3.01 -11.86 -12.96
C ASP A 108 1.46 -11.80 -13.03
N LEU A 109 0.84 -12.19 -14.16
CA LEU A 109 -0.61 -12.31 -14.30
C LEU A 109 -1.21 -13.43 -13.43
N SER A 110 -0.51 -14.55 -13.27
CA SER A 110 -0.93 -15.63 -12.37
C SER A 110 -0.96 -15.17 -10.91
N ALA A 111 0.01 -14.35 -10.48
CA ALA A 111 0.01 -13.77 -9.14
C ALA A 111 -1.20 -12.83 -8.91
N ILE A 112 -1.57 -12.03 -9.91
CA ILE A 112 -2.80 -11.21 -9.86
C ILE A 112 -4.04 -12.08 -9.72
N TRP A 113 -4.12 -13.19 -10.47
CA TRP A 113 -5.23 -14.13 -10.40
C TRP A 113 -5.41 -14.74 -8.99
N VAL A 114 -4.31 -15.04 -8.30
CA VAL A 114 -4.34 -15.52 -6.91
C VAL A 114 -4.99 -14.48 -5.99
N HIS A 115 -4.57 -13.21 -6.08
CA HIS A 115 -5.13 -12.14 -5.26
C HIS A 115 -6.62 -11.88 -5.56
N LEU A 116 -7.04 -11.96 -6.82
CA LEU A 116 -8.44 -11.82 -7.20
C LEU A 116 -9.31 -12.96 -6.63
N ASN A 117 -8.81 -14.19 -6.62
CA ASN A 117 -9.53 -15.30 -5.99
C ASN A 117 -9.63 -15.14 -4.48
N GLN A 118 -8.59 -14.60 -3.82
CA GLN A 118 -8.64 -14.29 -2.40
C GLN A 118 -9.71 -13.24 -2.09
N ILE A 119 -9.85 -12.20 -2.92
CA ILE A 119 -10.93 -11.21 -2.78
C ILE A 119 -12.29 -11.87 -2.98
N LYS A 120 -12.48 -12.63 -4.05
CA LYS A 120 -13.76 -13.31 -4.37
C LYS A 120 -14.23 -14.25 -3.26
N ILE A 121 -13.32 -14.98 -2.62
CA ILE A 121 -13.65 -15.87 -1.49
C ILE A 121 -14.10 -15.03 -0.29
N LYS A 122 -13.43 -13.90 -0.03
CA LYS A 122 -13.72 -13.02 1.11
C LYS A 122 -15.00 -12.21 0.94
N GLU A 123 -15.39 -11.86 -0.29
CA GLU A 123 -16.67 -11.19 -0.55
C GLU A 123 -17.90 -12.13 -0.42
N ARG A 124 -17.68 -13.45 -0.38
CA ARG A 124 -18.74 -14.47 -0.24
C ARG A 124 -18.95 -14.96 1.19
N LEU A 125 -18.08 -14.55 2.12
CA LEU A 125 -18.13 -14.88 3.56
C LEU A 125 -18.68 -13.68 4.34
#